data_AF-A0A419IVK1-F1
#
_entry.id   AF-A0A419IVK1-F1
#
_cell.length_a   1.000
_cell.length_b   1.000
_cell.length_c   1.000
_cell.angle_alpha   90.00
_cell.angle_beta   90.00
_cell.angle_gamma   90.00
#
_symmetry.space_group_name_H-M   'P 1'
#
loop_
_entity.id
_entity.type
_entity.pdbx_description
1 polymer ?
#
loop_
_entity_poly.entity_id
_entity_poly.type
_entity_poly.pdbx_seq_one_letter_code
_entity_poly.pdbx_strand_id
1 'polypeptide(L)'
;MKKSMGINIIIKGRYKDNPEVAVLFKYYKSRMKSMLEKMARPFRVKLPKSIILRPMYVREGYYPYHGRIQWCPEKGWEILMNIETCAEEDDRGLSILRHECVHLIEYLTEGSAGHGNRFRKIEAACESSRH
;
A
#
# COMPACT_ATOMS: atom_id res chain seq x y z
N MET A 1 -5.98 28.29 -8.66
CA MET A 1 -6.19 26.83 -8.71
C MET A 1 -5.33 26.17 -7.63
N LYS A 2 -5.93 25.60 -6.57
CA LYS A 2 -5.16 24.83 -5.57
C LYS A 2 -4.76 23.51 -6.23
N LYS A 3 -3.48 23.32 -6.56
CA LYS A 3 -2.95 22.00 -6.94
C LYS A 3 -3.29 21.05 -5.79
N SER A 4 -4.14 20.05 -6.04
CA SER A 4 -4.30 18.95 -5.11
C SER A 4 -2.91 18.36 -4.89
N MET A 5 -2.35 18.54 -3.69
CA MET A 5 -1.11 17.89 -3.30
C MET A 5 -1.44 16.41 -3.09
N GLY A 6 -1.63 15.69 -4.20
CA GLY A 6 -1.83 14.25 -4.18
C GLY A 6 -0.62 13.58 -3.53
N ILE A 7 -0.86 12.46 -2.88
CA ILE A 7 0.16 11.70 -2.18
C ILE A 7 1.28 11.28 -3.15
N ASN A 8 2.53 11.41 -2.71
CA ASN A 8 3.69 10.95 -3.48
C ASN A 8 4.11 9.52 -3.07
N ILE A 9 4.01 8.58 -4.00
CA ILE A 9 4.47 7.21 -3.77
C ILE A 9 5.91 7.06 -4.28
N ILE A 10 6.83 6.74 -3.37
CA ILE A 10 8.27 6.63 -3.64
C ILE A 10 8.65 5.16 -3.65
N ILE A 11 9.18 4.68 -4.77
CA ILE A 11 9.64 3.29 -4.90
C ILE A 11 11.10 3.25 -4.36
N LYS A 12 11.40 2.44 -3.32
CA LYS A 12 12.76 2.26 -2.76
C LYS A 12 13.09 0.79 -2.50
N GLY A 13 14.23 0.32 -3.00
CA GLY A 13 14.65 -1.09 -2.91
C GLY A 13 15.71 -1.42 -3.96
N ARG A 14 16.27 -2.64 -3.92
CA ARG A 14 17.18 -3.13 -4.94
C ARG A 14 16.36 -3.70 -6.10
N TYR A 15 16.01 -2.84 -7.06
CA TYR A 15 15.31 -3.23 -8.31
C TYR A 15 16.22 -3.26 -9.53
N LYS A 16 17.42 -2.70 -9.39
CA LYS A 16 18.31 -2.43 -10.53
C LYS A 16 18.73 -3.73 -11.24
N ASP A 17 18.69 -4.83 -10.51
CA ASP A 17 19.13 -6.14 -10.99
C ASP A 17 17.93 -7.00 -11.48
N ASN A 18 16.69 -6.52 -11.37
CA ASN A 18 15.49 -7.24 -11.83
C ASN A 18 14.45 -6.28 -12.48
N PRO A 19 14.47 -6.14 -13.82
CA PRO A 19 13.56 -5.26 -14.56
C PRO A 19 12.07 -5.56 -14.37
N GLU A 20 11.69 -6.82 -14.18
CA GLU A 20 10.29 -7.23 -14.01
C GLU A 20 9.70 -6.68 -12.71
N VAL A 21 10.47 -6.77 -11.61
CA VAL A 21 10.09 -6.17 -10.33
C VAL A 21 9.95 -4.65 -10.45
N ALA A 22 10.81 -3.99 -11.23
CA ALA A 22 10.71 -2.55 -11.45
C ALA A 22 9.41 -2.17 -12.19
N VAL A 23 8.98 -2.97 -13.18
CA VAL A 23 7.70 -2.77 -13.88
C VAL A 23 6.52 -3.01 -12.94
N LEU A 24 6.54 -4.11 -12.20
CA LEU A 24 5.49 -4.46 -11.22
C LEU A 24 5.29 -3.35 -10.17
N PHE A 25 6.37 -2.81 -9.61
CA PHE A 25 6.28 -1.76 -8.60
C PHE A 25 5.85 -0.41 -9.17
N LYS A 26 6.14 -0.13 -10.46
CA LYS A 26 5.55 1.04 -11.14
C LYS A 26 4.04 0.88 -11.31
N TYR A 27 3.58 -0.33 -11.65
CA TYR A 27 2.16 -0.66 -11.72
C TYR A 27 1.48 -0.47 -10.36
N TYR A 28 2.03 -1.08 -9.30
CA TYR A 28 1.52 -0.93 -7.94
C TYR A 28 1.54 0.51 -7.44
N LYS A 29 2.59 1.28 -7.73
CA LYS A 29 2.64 2.71 -7.40
C LYS A 29 1.42 3.48 -7.92
N SER A 30 1.04 3.25 -9.17
CA SER A 30 -0.13 3.90 -9.78
C SER A 30 -1.43 3.49 -9.07
N ARG A 31 -1.60 2.18 -8.82
CA ARG A 31 -2.79 1.63 -8.16
C ARG A 31 -2.91 2.07 -6.70
N MET A 32 -1.83 2.00 -5.94
CA MET A 32 -1.72 2.41 -4.54
C MET A 32 -2.17 3.86 -4.34
N LYS A 33 -1.70 4.77 -5.19
CA LYS A 33 -2.11 6.19 -5.12
C LYS A 33 -3.62 6.32 -5.22
N SER A 34 -4.22 5.71 -6.24
CA SER A 34 -5.67 5.76 -6.44
C SER A 34 -6.44 5.10 -5.29
N MET A 35 -5.97 3.97 -4.78
CA MET A 35 -6.58 3.26 -3.64
C MET A 35 -6.61 4.15 -2.41
N LEU A 36 -5.47 4.72 -2.01
CA LEU A 36 -5.36 5.56 -0.82
C LEU A 36 -6.22 6.82 -0.92
N GLU A 37 -6.23 7.49 -2.06
CA GLU A 37 -7.06 8.69 -2.26
C GLU A 37 -8.55 8.37 -2.17
N LYS A 38 -8.99 7.23 -2.74
CA LYS A 38 -10.37 6.75 -2.67
C LYS A 38 -10.76 6.33 -1.26
N MET A 39 -9.92 5.54 -0.59
CA MET A 39 -10.16 5.05 0.77
C MET A 39 -10.13 6.19 1.78
N ALA A 40 -9.27 7.20 1.64
CA ALA A 40 -9.16 8.29 2.60
C ALA A 40 -10.35 9.26 2.56
N ARG A 41 -10.94 9.47 1.37
CA ARG A 41 -11.94 10.54 1.13
C ARG A 41 -13.22 10.39 1.99
N PRO A 42 -13.89 9.23 2.07
CA PRO A 42 -15.11 9.07 2.87
C PRO A 42 -14.87 9.27 4.37
N PHE A 43 -13.67 8.95 4.84
CA PHE A 43 -13.28 9.04 6.25
C PHE A 43 -12.56 10.34 6.59
N ARG A 44 -12.40 11.26 5.63
CA ARG A 44 -11.69 12.55 5.77
C ARG A 44 -10.28 12.41 6.34
N VAL A 45 -9.60 11.30 6.02
CA VAL A 45 -8.26 11.00 6.51
C VAL A 45 -7.24 11.85 5.75
N LYS A 46 -6.36 12.52 6.49
CA LYS A 46 -5.25 13.28 5.90
C LYS A 46 -4.11 12.32 5.59
N LEU A 47 -3.91 12.04 4.31
CA LEU A 47 -2.79 11.22 3.85
C LEU A 47 -1.44 11.90 4.13
N PRO A 48 -0.38 11.11 4.40
CA PRO A 48 0.98 11.64 4.49
C PRO A 48 1.41 12.22 3.13
N LYS A 49 2.34 13.16 3.13
CA LYS A 49 2.87 13.75 1.88
C LYS A 49 3.51 12.71 0.98
N SER A 50 4.13 11.69 1.57
CA SER A 50 4.75 10.59 0.85
C SER A 50 4.63 9.27 1.59
N ILE A 51 4.63 8.18 0.83
CA ILE A 51 4.75 6.80 1.32
C ILE A 51 5.78 6.08 0.47
N ILE A 52 6.59 5.25 1.12
CA ILE A 52 7.55 4.40 0.43
C ILE A 52 6.88 3.06 0.10
N LEU A 53 6.95 2.66 -1.16
CA LEU A 53 6.61 1.30 -1.59
C LEU A 53 7.91 0.53 -1.81
N ARG A 54 8.11 -0.56 -1.08
CA ARG A 54 9.37 -1.32 -1.05
C ARG A 54 9.12 -2.82 -1.27
N PRO A 55 9.96 -3.50 -2.06
CA PRO A 55 9.95 -4.93 -2.15
C PRO A 55 10.55 -5.55 -0.90
N MET A 56 9.94 -6.63 -0.47
CA MET A 56 10.46 -7.53 0.53
C MET A 56 10.85 -8.83 -0.15
N TYR A 57 12.09 -9.25 0.05
CA TYR A 57 12.59 -10.56 -0.32
C TYR A 57 12.55 -11.40 0.94
N VAL A 58 11.59 -12.31 1.02
CA VAL A 58 11.47 -13.20 2.16
C VAL A 58 12.39 -14.38 1.91
N ARG A 59 13.28 -14.68 2.86
CA ARG A 59 14.06 -15.94 2.80
C ARG A 59 13.15 -17.09 3.23
N GLU A 60 13.31 -18.25 2.58
CA GLU A 60 12.67 -19.49 3.00
C GLU A 60 12.76 -19.67 4.53
N GLY A 61 11.60 -19.87 5.17
CA GLY A 61 11.50 -20.09 6.62
C GLY A 61 11.23 -18.86 7.49
N TYR A 62 11.16 -17.63 6.94
CA TYR A 62 10.88 -16.41 7.74
C TYR A 62 9.54 -15.73 7.37
N TYR A 63 8.53 -15.91 8.21
CA TYR A 63 7.25 -15.17 8.27
C TYR A 63 6.32 -15.14 7.02
N PRO A 64 5.01 -15.45 7.17
CA PRO A 64 4.03 -15.54 6.07
C PRO A 64 3.51 -14.18 5.56
N TYR A 65 4.20 -13.07 5.85
CA TYR A 65 3.66 -11.75 5.52
C TYR A 65 3.76 -11.48 4.01
N HIS A 66 2.61 -11.52 3.35
CA HIS A 66 2.49 -11.17 1.94
C HIS A 66 2.68 -9.66 1.70
N GLY A 67 2.30 -8.83 2.68
CA GLY A 67 2.52 -7.39 2.72
C GLY A 67 2.70 -6.91 4.16
N ARG A 68 3.21 -5.68 4.34
CA ARG A 68 3.31 -5.04 5.65
C ARG A 68 3.35 -3.52 5.55
N ILE A 69 2.50 -2.84 6.31
CA ILE A 69 2.63 -1.41 6.64
C ILE A 69 3.53 -1.23 7.87
N GLN A 70 4.41 -0.23 7.84
CA GLN A 70 5.19 0.20 9.00
C GLN A 70 5.49 1.71 8.99
N TRP A 71 5.70 2.29 10.17
CA TRP A 71 6.24 3.63 10.32
C TRP A 71 7.71 3.57 10.70
N CYS A 72 8.55 4.34 10.00
CA CYS A 72 9.96 4.52 10.31
C CYS A 72 10.23 6.01 10.61
N PRO A 73 10.85 6.38 11.75
CA PRO A 73 11.07 7.78 12.10
C PRO A 73 11.79 8.61 11.03
N GLU A 74 12.76 8.02 10.34
CA GLU A 74 13.57 8.71 9.32
C GLU A 74 12.95 8.70 7.92
N LYS A 75 12.09 7.71 7.64
CA LYS A 75 11.60 7.43 6.28
C LYS A 75 10.10 7.69 6.10
N GLY A 76 9.37 7.81 7.20
CA GLY A 76 7.92 7.89 7.24
C GLY A 76 7.25 6.53 7.05
N TRP A 77 6.04 6.55 6.47
CA TRP A 77 5.26 5.34 6.19
C TRP A 77 5.88 4.53 5.05
N GLU A 78 5.96 3.22 5.25
CA GLU A 78 6.45 2.26 4.27
C GLU A 78 5.45 1.10 4.12
N ILE A 79 5.08 0.77 2.88
CA ILE A 79 4.43 -0.49 2.54
C ILE A 79 5.46 -1.41 1.91
N LEU A 80 5.66 -2.56 2.53
CA LEU A 80 6.50 -3.64 2.05
C LEU A 80 5.62 -4.68 1.36
N MET A 81 6.03 -5.14 0.19
CA MET A 81 5.32 -6.14 -0.60
C MET A 81 6.25 -7.33 -0.85
N ASN A 82 5.83 -8.54 -0.51
CA ASN A 82 6.59 -9.75 -0.84
C ASN A 82 6.56 -9.96 -2.36
N ILE A 83 7.72 -9.88 -3.01
CA ILE A 83 7.80 -10.00 -4.47
C ILE A 83 7.35 -11.37 -4.95
N GLU A 84 7.75 -12.45 -4.27
CA GLU A 84 7.47 -13.82 -4.72
C GLU A 84 5.97 -14.05 -4.82
N THR A 85 5.23 -13.69 -3.76
CA THR A 85 3.76 -13.75 -3.78
C THR A 85 3.13 -12.80 -4.81
N CYS A 86 3.72 -11.62 -5.02
CA CYS A 86 3.17 -10.62 -5.93
C CYS A 86 3.44 -10.92 -7.41
N ALA A 87 4.48 -11.69 -7.72
CA ALA A 87 4.87 -12.06 -9.07
C ALA A 87 4.21 -13.35 -9.56
N GLU A 88 3.78 -14.23 -8.65
CA GLU A 88 3.02 -15.44 -9.00
C GLU A 88 1.65 -15.12 -9.62
N GLU A 89 0.93 -14.16 -9.03
CA GLU A 89 -0.41 -13.77 -9.46
C GLU A 89 -0.64 -12.26 -9.28
N ASP A 90 -0.78 -11.53 -10.39
CA ASP A 90 -0.97 -10.07 -10.37
C ASP A 90 -2.15 -9.62 -9.50
N ASP A 91 -3.27 -10.35 -9.57
CA ASP A 91 -4.48 -10.07 -8.78
C ASP A 91 -4.26 -10.29 -7.28
N ARG A 92 -3.44 -11.28 -6.91
CA ARG A 92 -3.07 -11.55 -5.52
C ARG A 92 -2.23 -10.41 -4.96
N GLY A 93 -1.22 -9.96 -5.71
CA GLY A 93 -0.38 -8.83 -5.30
C GLY A 93 -1.15 -7.51 -5.15
N LEU A 94 -2.14 -7.26 -6.02
CA LEU A 94 -3.05 -6.11 -5.85
C LEU A 94 -3.97 -6.23 -4.63
N SER A 95 -4.43 -7.43 -4.32
CA SER A 95 -5.24 -7.70 -3.12
C SER A 95 -4.44 -7.40 -1.86
N ILE A 96 -3.19 -7.87 -1.80
CA ILE A 96 -2.26 -7.59 -0.70
C ILE A 96 -2.01 -6.08 -0.56
N LEU A 97 -1.71 -5.41 -1.68
CA LEU A 97 -1.46 -3.96 -1.68
C LEU A 97 -2.68 -3.20 -1.16
N ARG A 98 -3.89 -3.64 -1.54
CA ARG A 98 -5.15 -3.07 -1.05
C ARG A 98 -5.28 -3.25 0.45
N HIS A 99 -5.07 -4.46 0.97
CA HIS A 99 -5.07 -4.75 2.41
C HIS A 99 -4.14 -3.80 3.19
N GLU A 100 -2.89 -3.64 2.73
CA GLU A 100 -1.94 -2.76 3.39
C GLU A 100 -2.33 -1.27 3.30
N CYS A 101 -2.99 -0.86 2.20
CA CYS A 101 -3.57 0.47 2.11
C CYS A 101 -4.70 0.67 3.13
N VAL A 102 -5.58 -0.33 3.30
CA VAL A 102 -6.65 -0.29 4.31
C VAL A 102 -6.06 -0.15 5.71
N HIS A 103 -5.06 -0.97 6.06
CA HIS A 103 -4.38 -0.88 7.34
C HIS A 103 -3.74 0.48 7.57
N LEU A 104 -3.13 1.10 6.55
CA LEU A 104 -2.61 2.45 6.67
C LEU A 104 -3.72 3.47 7.00
N ILE A 105 -4.84 3.43 6.28
CA ILE A 105 -5.95 4.36 6.54
C ILE A 105 -6.51 4.16 7.94
N GLU A 106 -6.62 2.91 8.39
CA GLU A 106 -7.03 2.57 9.75
C GLU A 106 -6.05 3.14 10.78
N TYR A 107 -4.75 2.93 10.59
CA TYR A 107 -3.69 3.47 11.45
C TYR A 107 -3.74 5.00 11.54
N LEU A 108 -3.91 5.67 10.39
CA LEU A 108 -4.00 7.14 10.32
C LEU A 108 -5.27 7.68 10.98
N THR A 109 -6.27 6.83 11.22
CA THR A 109 -7.51 7.24 11.88
C THR A 109 -7.51 6.92 13.38
N GLU A 110 -7.06 5.72 13.77
CA GLU A 110 -7.26 5.18 15.12
C GLU A 110 -5.93 4.90 15.86
N GLY A 111 -4.78 5.09 15.21
CA GLY A 111 -3.47 4.77 15.80
C GLY A 111 -3.18 3.27 15.92
N SER A 112 -4.04 2.41 15.36
CA SER A 112 -3.87 0.96 15.30
C SER A 112 -4.49 0.39 14.01
N ALA A 113 -4.12 -0.83 13.65
CA ALA A 113 -4.70 -1.55 12.52
C ALA A 113 -5.07 -2.99 12.90
N GLY A 114 -6.13 -3.52 12.28
CA GLY A 114 -6.64 -4.87 12.45
C GLY A 114 -7.64 -5.24 11.36
N HIS A 115 -8.34 -6.36 11.52
CA HIS A 115 -9.34 -6.84 10.54
C HIS A 115 -10.78 -6.70 11.07
N GLY A 116 -11.04 -5.59 11.77
CA GLY A 116 -12.33 -5.32 12.40
C GLY A 116 -13.39 -4.74 11.45
N ASN A 117 -14.49 -4.24 12.03
CA ASN A 117 -15.56 -3.61 11.24
C ASN A 117 -15.09 -2.38 10.46
N ARG A 118 -14.09 -1.65 10.96
CA ARG A 118 -13.56 -0.45 10.30
C ARG A 118 -12.77 -0.80 9.05
N PHE A 119 -11.86 -1.77 9.16
CA PHE A 119 -11.19 -2.38 8.02
C PHE A 119 -12.16 -2.67 6.86
N ARG A 120 -13.23 -3.43 7.14
CA ARG A 120 -14.25 -3.80 6.13
C ARG A 120 -14.95 -2.58 5.50
N LYS A 121 -15.22 -1.54 6.30
CA LYS A 121 -15.82 -0.29 5.79
C LYS A 121 -14.86 0.46 4.86
N ILE A 122 -13.57 0.54 5.22
CA ILE A 122 -12.55 1.20 4.40
C ILE A 122 -12.32 0.42 3.10
N GLU A 123 -12.27 -0.92 3.20
CA GLU A 123 -12.13 -1.81 2.05
C GLU A 123 -13.30 -1.64 1.06
N ALA A 124 -14.55 -1.69 1.55
CA ALA A 124 -15.74 -1.48 0.72
C ALA A 124 -15.79 -0.08 0.06
N ALA A 125 -15.20 0.94 0.69
CA ALA A 125 -15.08 2.28 0.10
C ALA A 125 -14.16 2.31 -1.14
N CYS A 126 -13.19 1.39 -1.22
CA CYS A 126 -12.38 1.24 -2.42
C CYS A 126 -13.17 0.60 -3.57
N GLU A 127 -14.05 -0.36 -3.27
CA GLU A 127 -14.82 -1.14 -4.26
C GLU A 127 -16.04 -0.40 -4.82
N SER A 128 -16.74 0.36 -3.97
CA SER A 128 -17.94 1.14 -4.31
C SER A 128 -17.71 2.30 -5.30
N SER A 129 -16.47 2.55 -5.71
CA SER A 129 -16.12 3.54 -6.74
C SER A 129 -16.02 2.95 -8.16
N ARG A 130 -16.60 1.75 -8.38
CA ARG A 130 -16.75 1.07 -9.68
C ARG A 130 -18.11 1.28 -10.36
N HIS A 131 -18.93 2.22 -9.87
CA HIS A 131 -20.21 2.60 -10.49
C HIS A 131 -20.17 4.02 -11.05
#